data_AF-F3G5J2-F1
#
_entry.id   AF-F3G5J2-F1
#
_cell.length_a   1.000
_cell.length_b   1.000
_cell.length_c   1.000
_cell.angle_alpha   90.00
_cell.angle_beta   90.00
_cell.angle_gamma   90.00
#
_symmetry.space_group_name_H-M   'P 1'
#
loop_
_entity.id
_entity.type
_entity.pdbx_description
1 polymer ?
#
loop_
_entity_poly.entity_id
_entity_poly.type
_entity_poly.pdbx_seq_one_letter_code
_entity_poly.pdbx_strand_id
1 'polypeptide(L)'
;MASKNAPPVTETPKSEMAGTDTLDRGNTNEKLESLEQFRSDATQQALRTNHGVKISDNQNTLKVGSRGPSLLEDFIMREKITHFDHERIPERIVHARGTAAHGYFQTYEDHGALSKAGFLRDPGKKTPVFVRFSTVQGPRGSGDTVRDVRGFAVKLYTDEGNFDLVGNNMPVFFIQDAIKFPDFVHAVKPEPHNEIPTGGSAHDTFWDFVSLVPESAHMVLWTMSDRAIPKSLRTMQGFGIHTFRFINTEGKSSFVKFHWKPKFGV
;
A
#
# COMPACT_ATOMS: atom_id res chain seq x y z
N MET A 1 4.26 -27.16 -35.08
CA MET A 1 4.76 -25.80 -35.39
C MET A 1 3.56 -24.88 -35.56
N ALA A 2 3.27 -24.07 -34.55
CA ALA A 2 2.34 -22.95 -34.66
C ALA A 2 2.97 -21.80 -33.88
N SER A 3 3.64 -20.91 -34.59
CA SER A 3 4.26 -19.71 -34.03
C SER A 3 3.15 -18.80 -33.51
N LYS A 4 3.06 -18.64 -32.19
CA LYS A 4 2.34 -17.52 -31.59
C LYS A 4 3.20 -16.28 -31.80
N ASN A 5 3.00 -15.60 -32.93
CA ASN A 5 3.50 -14.24 -33.12
C ASN A 5 2.75 -13.35 -32.14
N ALA A 6 3.36 -13.06 -30.98
CA ALA A 6 2.99 -11.90 -30.19
C ALA A 6 3.18 -10.65 -31.06
N PRO A 7 2.26 -9.67 -31.03
CA PRO A 7 2.46 -8.43 -31.74
C PRO A 7 3.76 -7.77 -31.28
N PRO A 8 4.50 -7.08 -32.16
CA PRO A 8 5.71 -6.40 -31.77
C PRO A 8 5.35 -5.40 -30.67
N VAL A 9 6.04 -5.50 -29.53
CA VAL A 9 5.99 -4.49 -28.48
C VAL A 9 6.56 -3.22 -29.12
N THR A 10 5.69 -2.37 -29.66
CA THR A 10 6.05 -1.01 -30.01
C THR A 10 6.59 -0.39 -28.73
N GLU A 11 7.89 -0.07 -28.71
CA GLU A 11 8.52 0.65 -27.61
C GLU A 11 7.63 1.84 -27.25
N THR A 12 6.95 1.75 -26.12
CA THR A 12 6.14 2.86 -25.64
C THR A 12 7.14 3.96 -25.28
N PRO A 13 7.05 5.16 -25.89
CA PRO A 13 7.99 6.21 -25.60
C PRO A 13 7.95 6.51 -24.10
N LYS A 14 9.11 6.40 -23.45
CA LYS A 14 9.23 6.62 -22.01
C LYS A 14 8.94 8.09 -21.69
N SER A 15 8.06 8.34 -20.72
CA SER A 15 7.70 9.71 -20.31
C SER A 15 8.92 10.56 -19.89
N GLU A 16 9.01 11.80 -20.35
CA GLU A 16 10.02 12.80 -19.96
C GLU A 16 9.66 13.49 -18.62
N MET A 17 8.37 13.75 -18.35
CA MET A 17 7.93 14.37 -17.08
C MET A 17 8.15 13.51 -15.83
N ALA A 18 8.38 12.20 -15.98
CA ALA A 18 8.60 11.29 -14.86
C ALA A 18 9.98 11.43 -14.18
N GLY A 19 10.75 12.48 -14.50
CA GLY A 19 12.13 12.68 -14.03
C GLY A 19 13.10 11.84 -14.86
N THR A 20 13.61 12.43 -15.94
CA THR A 20 14.45 11.76 -16.95
C THR A 20 15.76 11.18 -16.41
N ASP A 21 16.31 11.76 -15.33
CA ASP A 21 17.70 11.52 -14.90
C ASP A 21 17.83 11.05 -13.44
N THR A 22 16.75 10.53 -12.85
CA THR A 22 16.81 9.99 -11.48
C THR A 22 17.36 8.56 -11.49
N LEU A 23 18.23 8.23 -10.52
CA LEU A 23 18.79 6.88 -10.30
C LEU A 23 17.70 5.78 -10.29
N ASP A 24 16.47 6.15 -9.96
CA ASP A 24 15.31 5.27 -9.86
C ASP A 24 14.83 4.71 -11.20
N ARG A 25 15.09 5.37 -12.35
CA ARG A 25 14.68 4.84 -13.67
C ARG A 25 15.52 3.67 -14.17
N GLY A 26 16.73 3.51 -13.63
CA GLY A 26 17.54 2.30 -13.86
C GLY A 26 16.92 1.05 -13.23
N ASN A 27 16.04 1.22 -12.24
CA ASN A 27 15.36 0.11 -11.58
C ASN A 27 14.07 -0.24 -12.33
N THR A 28 14.10 -1.33 -13.09
CA THR A 28 12.93 -1.90 -13.76
C THR A 28 12.61 -3.31 -13.26
N ASN A 29 11.38 -3.73 -13.51
CA ASN A 29 10.92 -5.11 -13.42
C ASN A 29 9.66 -5.26 -14.27
N GLU A 30 9.22 -6.50 -14.52
CA GLU A 30 8.04 -6.80 -15.34
C GLU A 30 6.79 -6.05 -14.88
N LYS A 31 6.62 -5.84 -13.57
CA LYS A 31 5.48 -5.08 -13.06
C LYS A 31 5.56 -3.60 -13.42
N LEU A 32 6.72 -2.98 -13.27
CA LEU A 32 6.93 -1.57 -13.64
C LEU A 32 6.77 -1.35 -15.14
N GLU A 33 7.26 -2.28 -15.96
CA GLU A 33 7.08 -2.28 -17.42
C GLU A 33 5.59 -2.40 -17.79
N SER A 34 4.85 -3.29 -17.13
CA SER A 34 3.40 -3.42 -17.33
C SER A 34 2.63 -2.13 -17.03
N LEU A 35 3.19 -1.25 -16.18
CA LEU A 35 2.59 0.01 -15.78
C LEU A 35 2.92 1.17 -16.73
N GLU A 36 3.88 1.01 -17.64
CA GLU A 36 4.30 2.08 -18.55
C GLU A 36 3.14 2.55 -19.45
N GLN A 37 2.30 1.62 -19.91
CA GLN A 37 1.10 1.94 -20.72
C GLN A 37 0.09 2.86 -20.01
N PHE A 38 0.15 2.97 -18.68
CA PHE A 38 -0.74 3.81 -17.87
C PHE A 38 -0.07 5.11 -17.41
N ARG A 39 1.21 5.33 -17.73
CA ARG A 39 1.87 6.60 -17.45
C ARG A 39 1.41 7.64 -18.46
N SER A 40 1.12 8.83 -17.97
CA SER A 40 0.81 9.99 -18.81
C SER A 40 2.02 10.92 -18.83
N ASP A 41 2.41 11.37 -20.02
CA ASP A 41 3.42 12.39 -20.21
C ASP A 41 2.80 13.65 -20.82
N ALA A 42 2.96 14.78 -20.14
CA ALA A 42 2.44 16.05 -20.59
C ALA A 42 3.48 16.90 -21.36
N THR A 43 4.73 16.41 -21.54
CA THR A 43 5.74 17.15 -22.30
C THR A 43 5.26 17.42 -23.73
N GLN A 44 5.34 18.69 -24.15
CA GLN A 44 4.88 19.18 -25.46
C GLN A 44 3.40 18.87 -25.77
N GLN A 45 2.58 18.54 -24.76
CA GLN A 45 1.14 18.35 -24.92
C GLN A 45 0.38 19.64 -24.61
N ALA A 46 -0.69 19.88 -25.37
CA ALA A 46 -1.64 20.94 -25.04
C ALA A 46 -2.49 20.54 -23.82
N LEU A 47 -2.79 21.49 -22.94
CA LEU A 47 -3.81 21.32 -21.92
C LEU A 47 -5.17 21.07 -22.59
N ARG A 48 -5.87 20.02 -22.16
CA ARG A 48 -7.14 19.58 -22.74
C ARG A 48 -8.15 19.21 -21.66
N THR A 49 -9.42 19.17 -22.06
CA THR A 49 -10.48 18.47 -21.32
C THR A 49 -10.28 16.96 -21.38
N ASN A 50 -11.00 16.22 -20.54
CA ASN A 50 -11.02 14.75 -20.55
C ASN A 50 -11.57 14.17 -21.87
N HIS A 51 -12.32 14.97 -22.63
CA HIS A 51 -12.80 14.62 -23.98
C HIS A 51 -11.85 15.07 -25.10
N GLY A 52 -10.65 15.58 -24.78
CA GLY A 52 -9.61 15.92 -25.74
C GLY A 52 -9.71 17.32 -26.37
N VAL A 53 -10.61 18.19 -25.89
CA VAL A 53 -10.76 19.57 -26.40
C VAL A 53 -9.65 20.45 -25.84
N LYS A 54 -8.92 21.18 -26.69
CA LYS A 54 -7.85 22.10 -26.24
C LYS A 54 -8.44 23.26 -25.43
N ILE A 55 -7.80 23.59 -24.31
CA ILE A 55 -8.20 24.71 -23.45
C ILE A 55 -7.34 25.93 -23.81
N SER A 56 -7.99 27.03 -24.20
CA SER A 56 -7.30 28.29 -24.56
C SER A 56 -6.99 29.16 -23.35
N ASP A 57 -7.87 29.18 -22.34
CA ASP A 57 -7.73 29.94 -21.11
C ASP A 57 -8.14 29.06 -19.92
N ASN A 58 -7.18 28.78 -19.03
CA ASN A 58 -7.39 27.99 -17.81
C ASN A 58 -7.39 28.87 -16.53
N GLN A 59 -7.46 30.19 -16.70
CA GLN A 59 -7.42 31.19 -15.63
C GLN A 59 -8.80 31.78 -15.34
N ASN A 60 -9.73 31.71 -16.30
CA ASN A 60 -11.03 32.36 -16.22
C ASN A 60 -12.18 31.40 -16.49
N THR A 61 -13.30 31.62 -15.80
CA THR A 61 -14.61 31.05 -16.15
C THR A 61 -15.28 31.91 -17.22
N LEU A 62 -16.06 31.29 -18.10
CA LEU A 62 -16.93 31.99 -19.05
C LEU A 62 -18.02 32.78 -18.30
N LYS A 63 -18.11 34.08 -18.59
CA LYS A 63 -18.99 35.04 -17.93
C LYS A 63 -19.70 35.94 -18.93
N VAL A 64 -20.81 36.56 -18.53
CA VAL A 64 -21.44 37.66 -19.28
C VAL A 64 -20.60 38.93 -19.10
N GLY A 65 -19.60 39.13 -19.96
CA GLY A 65 -18.62 40.22 -19.82
C GLY A 65 -17.59 39.96 -18.71
N SER A 66 -16.56 40.79 -18.62
CA SER A 66 -15.40 40.53 -17.74
C SER A 66 -15.73 40.50 -16.24
N ARG A 67 -16.77 41.22 -15.82
CA ARG A 67 -17.23 41.35 -14.43
C ARG A 67 -18.67 40.86 -14.18
N GLY A 68 -19.25 40.09 -15.11
CA GLY A 68 -20.60 39.55 -14.95
C GLY A 68 -20.64 38.16 -14.31
N PRO A 69 -21.83 37.57 -14.19
CA PRO A 69 -22.00 36.22 -13.64
C PRO A 69 -21.45 35.14 -14.58
N SER A 70 -21.06 33.99 -14.00
CA SER A 70 -20.62 32.80 -14.74
C SER A 70 -21.78 32.15 -15.49
N LEU A 71 -21.49 31.55 -16.65
CA LEU A 71 -22.47 30.86 -17.49
C LEU A 71 -22.43 29.34 -17.30
N LEU A 72 -23.61 28.70 -17.25
CA LEU A 72 -23.73 27.25 -17.11
C LEU A 72 -23.24 26.48 -18.35
N GLU A 73 -23.21 27.12 -19.51
CA GLU A 73 -22.68 26.53 -20.75
C GLU A 73 -21.15 26.31 -20.72
N ASP A 74 -20.44 26.83 -19.70
CA ASP A 74 -19.02 26.56 -19.47
C ASP A 74 -18.77 25.10 -19.05
N PHE A 75 -18.63 24.23 -20.04
CA PHE A 75 -18.36 22.81 -19.81
C PHE A 75 -16.94 22.54 -19.33
N ILE A 76 -15.97 23.40 -19.64
CA ILE A 76 -14.57 23.24 -19.21
C ILE A 76 -14.48 23.44 -17.69
N MET A 77 -15.08 24.52 -17.18
CA MET A 77 -15.15 24.78 -15.75
C MET A 77 -15.88 23.65 -15.02
N ARG A 78 -17.06 23.26 -15.52
CA ARG A 78 -17.86 22.19 -14.89
C ARG A 78 -17.13 20.86 -14.87
N GLU A 79 -16.50 20.44 -15.97
CA GLU A 79 -15.75 19.18 -16.03
C GLU A 79 -14.61 19.18 -15.00
N LYS A 80 -13.81 20.26 -14.97
CA LYS A 80 -12.68 20.40 -14.05
C LYS A 80 -13.11 20.37 -12.58
N ILE A 81 -14.15 21.13 -12.21
CA ILE A 81 -14.67 21.16 -10.84
C ILE A 81 -15.33 19.84 -10.48
N THR A 82 -16.10 19.22 -11.39
CA THR A 82 -16.72 17.92 -11.13
C THR A 82 -15.68 16.86 -10.82
N HIS A 83 -14.58 16.80 -11.56
CA HIS A 83 -13.50 15.86 -11.25
C HIS A 83 -12.87 16.15 -9.88
N PHE A 84 -12.59 17.42 -9.57
CA PHE A 84 -12.05 17.84 -8.27
C PHE A 84 -12.96 17.43 -7.10
N ASP A 85 -14.26 17.71 -7.21
CA ASP A 85 -15.26 17.43 -6.17
C ASP A 85 -15.37 15.93 -5.84
N HIS A 86 -14.95 15.06 -6.75
CA HIS A 86 -15.03 13.60 -6.62
C HIS A 86 -13.65 12.92 -6.47
N GLU A 87 -12.59 13.67 -6.18
CA GLU A 87 -11.24 13.10 -6.01
C GLU A 87 -11.11 12.14 -4.81
N ARG A 88 -11.92 12.34 -3.76
CA ARG A 88 -11.78 11.58 -2.52
C ARG A 88 -12.54 10.26 -2.61
N ILE A 89 -11.80 9.17 -2.49
CA ILE A 89 -12.35 7.84 -2.19
C ILE A 89 -12.25 7.56 -0.68
N PRO A 90 -13.07 6.65 -0.13
CA PRO A 90 -12.93 6.23 1.26
C PRO A 90 -11.52 5.72 1.55
N GLU A 91 -10.99 6.10 2.72
CA GLU A 91 -9.73 5.52 3.19
C GLU A 91 -9.94 4.10 3.72
N ARG A 92 -8.84 3.42 4.04
CA ARG A 92 -8.91 2.11 4.68
C ARG A 92 -9.43 2.28 6.11
N ILE A 93 -10.29 1.37 6.59
CA ILE A 93 -10.84 1.41 7.96
C ILE A 93 -9.72 1.44 9.03
N VAL A 94 -8.72 0.59 8.83
CA VAL A 94 -7.46 0.56 9.56
C VAL A 94 -6.30 0.67 8.59
N HIS A 95 -5.13 1.07 9.05
CA HIS A 95 -3.95 1.25 8.20
C HIS A 95 -4.14 2.30 7.09
N ALA A 96 -4.91 3.36 7.37
CA ALA A 96 -5.18 4.45 6.43
C ALA A 96 -3.91 5.23 6.09
N ARG A 97 -3.14 5.64 7.09
CA ARG A 97 -1.83 6.29 6.92
C ARG A 97 -0.78 5.27 6.51
N GLY A 98 -0.23 5.43 5.32
CA GLY A 98 0.81 4.53 4.83
C GLY A 98 1.53 5.03 3.59
N THR A 99 2.70 4.46 3.35
CA THR A 99 3.58 4.75 2.21
C THR A 99 4.00 3.44 1.55
N ALA A 100 4.34 3.48 0.26
CA ALA A 100 4.60 2.29 -0.51
C ALA A 100 5.78 2.44 -1.49
N ALA A 101 6.39 1.32 -1.84
CA ALA A 101 7.49 1.26 -2.78
C ALA A 101 7.45 -0.02 -3.63
N HIS A 102 7.95 0.08 -4.86
CA HIS A 102 8.21 -1.07 -5.72
C HIS A 102 9.58 -1.70 -5.40
N GLY A 103 9.73 -2.98 -5.73
CA GLY A 103 11.01 -3.69 -5.62
C GLY A 103 10.93 -5.07 -6.27
N TYR A 104 11.80 -5.98 -5.86
CA TYR A 104 11.71 -7.40 -6.22
C TYR A 104 12.04 -8.29 -5.02
N PHE A 105 11.54 -9.52 -5.07
CA PHE A 105 11.89 -10.64 -4.20
C PHE A 105 12.68 -11.67 -5.01
N GLN A 106 13.65 -12.32 -4.37
CA GLN A 106 14.45 -13.38 -4.95
C GLN A 106 14.74 -14.41 -3.87
N THR A 107 14.44 -15.69 -4.15
CA THR A 107 14.77 -16.78 -3.23
C THR A 107 16.28 -17.05 -3.25
N TYR A 108 16.85 -17.52 -2.14
CA TYR A 108 18.28 -17.85 -2.10
C TYR A 108 18.59 -19.21 -2.74
N GLU A 109 17.68 -20.16 -2.58
CA GLU A 109 17.80 -21.52 -3.07
C GLU A 109 16.42 -22.05 -3.48
N ASP A 110 16.39 -23.24 -4.08
CA ASP A 110 15.15 -23.93 -4.39
C ASP A 110 14.52 -24.54 -3.12
N HIS A 111 13.34 -24.08 -2.73
CA HIS A 111 12.59 -24.58 -1.58
C HIS A 111 11.47 -25.59 -1.92
N GLY A 112 11.60 -26.31 -3.04
CA GLY A 112 10.67 -27.35 -3.49
C GLY A 112 10.27 -28.40 -2.47
N ALA A 113 11.23 -28.81 -1.64
CA ALA A 113 11.00 -29.79 -0.59
C ALA A 113 9.96 -29.31 0.44
N LEU A 114 9.80 -27.99 0.60
CA LEU A 114 8.87 -27.35 1.53
C LEU A 114 7.57 -26.92 0.84
N SER A 115 7.67 -26.31 -0.34
CA SER A 115 6.54 -25.66 -1.01
C SER A 115 6.59 -25.82 -2.53
N LYS A 116 5.42 -25.99 -3.15
CA LYS A 116 5.27 -25.97 -4.62
C LYS A 116 5.10 -24.57 -5.22
N ALA A 117 5.16 -23.50 -4.41
CA ALA A 117 4.95 -22.14 -4.89
C ALA A 117 6.09 -21.67 -5.81
N GLY A 118 5.76 -21.27 -7.05
CA GLY A 118 6.76 -20.96 -8.09
C GLY A 118 7.79 -19.89 -7.70
N PHE A 119 7.40 -18.87 -6.93
CA PHE A 119 8.30 -17.77 -6.53
C PHE A 119 9.42 -18.19 -5.54
N LEU A 120 9.38 -19.43 -5.03
CA LEU A 120 10.36 -20.00 -4.10
C LEU A 120 11.26 -21.07 -4.74
N ARG A 121 11.22 -21.23 -6.07
CA ARG A 121 11.86 -22.36 -6.78
C ARG A 121 13.19 -22.01 -7.45
N ASP A 122 13.31 -20.81 -8.01
CA ASP A 122 14.45 -20.42 -8.84
C ASP A 122 15.22 -19.23 -8.24
N PRO A 123 16.47 -19.44 -7.76
CA PRO A 123 17.32 -18.36 -7.25
C PRO A 123 17.71 -17.32 -8.29
N GLY A 124 17.62 -17.62 -9.59
CA GLY A 124 17.85 -16.66 -10.67
C GLY A 124 16.68 -15.71 -10.89
N LYS A 125 15.49 -16.05 -10.39
CA LYS A 125 14.26 -15.33 -10.70
C LYS A 125 14.00 -14.15 -9.76
N LYS A 126 13.77 -12.97 -10.34
CA LYS A 126 13.29 -11.78 -9.61
C LYS A 126 11.78 -11.66 -9.74
N THR A 127 11.07 -11.93 -8.64
CA THR A 127 9.61 -11.74 -8.56
C THR A 127 9.32 -10.27 -8.24
N PRO A 128 8.61 -9.51 -9.08
CA PRO A 128 8.27 -8.12 -8.76
C PRO A 128 7.45 -8.02 -7.47
N VAL A 129 7.68 -6.98 -6.68
CA VAL A 129 6.88 -6.71 -5.47
C VAL A 129 6.41 -5.26 -5.38
N PHE A 130 5.31 -5.07 -4.66
CA PHE A 130 4.88 -3.77 -4.17
C PHE A 130 4.62 -3.87 -2.67
N VAL A 131 5.35 -3.07 -1.90
CA VAL A 131 5.27 -3.07 -0.44
C VAL A 131 4.54 -1.83 0.02
N ARG A 132 3.57 -1.98 0.93
CA ARG A 132 2.94 -0.86 1.64
C ARG A 132 3.17 -1.00 3.14
N PHE A 133 3.80 0.02 3.70
CA PHE A 133 3.94 0.22 5.13
C PHE A 133 2.85 1.15 5.65
N SER A 134 2.46 1.02 6.92
CA SER A 134 1.39 1.84 7.50
C SER A 134 1.47 1.88 9.02
N THR A 135 0.85 2.89 9.63
CA THR A 135 0.38 2.80 11.03
C THR A 135 -0.95 2.03 11.05
N VAL A 136 -1.70 2.00 12.16
CA VAL A 136 -2.98 1.29 12.27
C VAL A 136 -4.13 2.25 12.59
N GLN A 137 -4.01 3.00 13.68
CA GLN A 137 -5.12 3.74 14.29
C GLN A 137 -5.51 4.98 13.48
N GLY A 138 -4.52 5.80 13.12
CA GLY A 138 -4.76 7.13 12.57
C GLY A 138 -5.37 7.15 11.17
N PRO A 139 -6.13 8.21 10.82
CA PRO A 139 -6.64 8.46 9.47
C PRO A 139 -5.48 8.80 8.51
N ARG A 140 -5.74 8.89 7.19
CA ARG A 140 -4.70 9.11 6.15
C ARG A 140 -3.79 10.32 6.38
N GLY A 141 -4.26 11.31 7.15
CA GLY A 141 -3.54 12.55 7.49
C GLY A 141 -2.79 12.54 8.82
N SER A 142 -2.77 11.43 9.57
CA SER A 142 -2.09 11.35 10.87
C SER A 142 -0.55 11.37 10.75
N GLY A 143 0.15 11.59 11.88
CA GLY A 143 1.62 11.53 11.95
C GLY A 143 2.20 10.12 11.75
N ASP A 144 3.43 10.05 11.26
CA ASP A 144 4.13 8.78 10.97
C ASP A 144 4.84 8.16 12.19
N THR A 145 5.35 9.01 13.10
CA THR A 145 6.18 8.62 14.25
C THR A 145 5.37 8.41 15.54
N VAL A 146 4.07 8.15 15.42
CA VAL A 146 3.19 7.80 16.54
C VAL A 146 3.58 6.47 17.19
N ARG A 147 3.23 6.28 18.47
CA ARG A 147 3.32 4.96 19.11
C ARG A 147 2.17 4.10 18.58
N ASP A 148 2.49 3.16 17.70
CA ASP A 148 1.49 2.29 17.06
C ASP A 148 2.16 1.01 16.55
N VAL A 149 1.35 0.03 16.19
CA VAL A 149 1.80 -1.07 15.33
C VAL A 149 2.12 -0.54 13.95
N ARG A 150 3.07 -1.16 13.24
CA ARG A 150 3.27 -0.88 11.81
C ARG A 150 2.82 -2.06 10.97
N GLY A 151 1.91 -1.80 10.03
CA GLY A 151 1.58 -2.74 8.97
C GLY A 151 2.72 -2.86 7.96
N PHE A 152 2.99 -4.08 7.51
CA PHE A 152 4.01 -4.44 6.53
C PHE A 152 3.38 -5.42 5.53
N ALA A 153 2.72 -4.88 4.51
CA ALA A 153 2.04 -5.65 3.48
C ALA A 153 2.92 -5.74 2.22
N VAL A 154 3.20 -6.96 1.76
CA VAL A 154 3.98 -7.24 0.55
C VAL A 154 3.12 -7.98 -0.45
N LYS A 155 2.87 -7.37 -1.61
CA LYS A 155 2.27 -8.03 -2.77
C LYS A 155 3.38 -8.56 -3.67
N LEU A 156 3.37 -9.86 -3.94
CA LEU A 156 4.26 -10.53 -4.88
C LEU A 156 3.50 -10.83 -6.16
N TYR A 157 3.99 -10.32 -7.28
CA TYR A 157 3.41 -10.57 -8.61
C TYR A 157 4.06 -11.83 -9.18
N THR A 158 3.50 -13.00 -8.87
CA THR A 158 4.05 -14.30 -9.29
C THR A 158 3.37 -14.79 -10.57
N ASP A 159 4.04 -15.66 -11.33
CA ASP A 159 3.49 -16.27 -12.55
C ASP A 159 2.26 -17.15 -12.28
N GLU A 160 2.09 -17.60 -11.04
CA GLU A 160 1.02 -18.48 -10.60
C GLU A 160 -0.11 -17.71 -9.89
N GLY A 161 -0.10 -16.37 -9.99
CA GLY A 161 -1.05 -15.48 -9.35
C GLY A 161 -0.41 -14.58 -8.30
N ASN A 162 -1.12 -13.52 -7.91
CA ASN A 162 -0.61 -12.60 -6.90
C ASN A 162 -0.68 -13.23 -5.51
N PHE A 163 0.42 -13.16 -4.78
CA PHE A 163 0.48 -13.58 -3.38
C PHE A 163 0.66 -12.35 -2.47
N ASP A 164 -0.25 -12.17 -1.52
CA ASP A 164 -0.21 -11.07 -0.56
C ASP A 164 0.20 -11.59 0.82
N LEU A 165 1.40 -11.19 1.26
CA LEU A 165 1.84 -11.40 2.63
C LEU A 165 1.55 -10.12 3.44
N VAL A 166 0.41 -10.12 4.13
CA VAL A 166 -0.07 -8.98 4.93
C VAL A 166 0.29 -9.20 6.40
N GLY A 167 1.36 -8.54 6.86
CA GLY A 167 1.89 -8.70 8.21
C GLY A 167 1.98 -7.39 8.99
N ASN A 168 2.53 -7.47 10.20
CA ASN A 168 2.88 -6.33 11.05
C ASN A 168 4.36 -6.38 11.47
N ASN A 169 4.83 -5.33 12.14
CA ASN A 169 6.19 -5.26 12.70
C ASN A 169 6.38 -5.98 14.05
N MET A 170 5.36 -6.70 14.51
CA MET A 170 5.33 -7.46 15.77
C MET A 170 4.82 -8.89 15.52
N PRO A 171 5.30 -9.90 16.27
CA PRO A 171 5.06 -11.31 15.96
C PRO A 171 3.69 -11.87 16.41
N VAL A 172 2.88 -11.05 17.09
CA VAL A 172 1.58 -11.42 17.66
C VAL A 172 0.53 -10.35 17.36
N PHE A 173 -0.72 -10.60 17.75
CA PHE A 173 -1.83 -9.67 17.59
C PHE A 173 -2.57 -9.50 18.93
N PHE A 174 -3.44 -8.48 19.03
CA PHE A 174 -4.14 -8.13 20.27
C PHE A 174 -5.25 -9.11 20.65
N ILE A 175 -5.82 -9.81 19.67
CA ILE A 175 -6.98 -10.67 19.84
C ILE A 175 -6.73 -12.04 19.20
N GLN A 176 -7.41 -13.05 19.72
CA GLN A 176 -7.30 -14.43 19.23
C GLN A 176 -8.33 -14.74 18.13
N ASP A 177 -9.54 -14.19 18.24
CA ASP A 177 -10.64 -14.42 17.30
C ASP A 177 -11.02 -13.13 16.55
N ALA A 178 -11.26 -13.26 15.25
CA ALA A 178 -11.63 -12.16 14.37
C ALA A 178 -12.97 -11.51 14.72
N ILE A 179 -13.88 -12.21 15.41
CA ILE A 179 -15.16 -11.63 15.84
C ILE A 179 -14.97 -10.40 16.76
N LYS A 180 -13.86 -10.34 17.50
CA LYS A 180 -13.52 -9.20 18.39
C LYS A 180 -12.81 -8.06 17.67
N PHE A 181 -12.57 -8.18 16.37
CA PHE A 181 -11.82 -7.16 15.62
C PHE A 181 -12.53 -5.80 15.62
N PRO A 182 -13.86 -5.70 15.40
CA PRO A 182 -14.57 -4.43 15.52
C PRO A 182 -14.48 -3.84 16.93
N ASP A 183 -14.63 -4.66 17.98
CA ASP A 183 -14.55 -4.20 19.38
C ASP A 183 -13.17 -3.60 19.69
N PHE A 184 -12.11 -4.33 19.35
CA PHE A 184 -10.73 -3.86 19.53
C PHE A 184 -10.46 -2.58 18.71
N VAL A 185 -10.87 -2.55 17.43
CA VAL A 185 -10.64 -1.39 16.57
C VAL A 185 -11.40 -0.17 17.06
N HIS A 186 -12.67 -0.32 17.48
CA HIS A 186 -13.42 0.78 18.08
C HIS A 186 -12.79 1.26 19.38
N ALA A 187 -12.28 0.36 20.22
CA ALA A 187 -11.63 0.72 21.47
C ALA A 187 -10.32 1.51 21.28
N VAL A 188 -9.53 1.23 20.23
CA VAL A 188 -8.27 1.96 19.97
C VAL A 188 -8.44 3.19 19.07
N LYS A 189 -9.52 3.26 18.29
CA LYS A 189 -9.83 4.42 17.44
C LYS A 189 -10.25 5.62 18.30
N PRO A 190 -10.26 6.83 17.72
CA PRO A 190 -10.75 8.00 18.42
C PRO A 190 -12.18 7.78 18.93
N GLU A 191 -12.49 8.29 20.13
CA GLU A 191 -13.76 8.01 20.79
C GLU A 191 -14.95 8.60 20.02
N PRO A 192 -16.07 7.89 19.92
CA PRO A 192 -17.10 8.19 18.91
C PRO A 192 -17.85 9.50 19.15
N HIS A 193 -17.78 10.07 20.36
CA HIS A 193 -18.51 11.28 20.72
C HIS A 193 -17.78 12.57 20.31
N ASN A 194 -16.45 12.53 20.11
CA ASN A 194 -15.62 13.70 19.82
C ASN A 194 -14.49 13.46 18.80
N GLU A 195 -14.28 12.21 18.36
CA GLU A 195 -13.20 11.79 17.48
C GLU A 195 -11.79 12.12 18.02
N ILE A 196 -11.58 11.95 19.34
CA ILE A 196 -10.29 12.16 20.01
C ILE A 196 -9.85 10.88 20.74
N PRO A 197 -8.55 10.51 20.78
CA PRO A 197 -7.41 11.16 20.13
C PRO A 197 -7.03 10.55 18.77
N THR A 198 -6.38 11.35 17.93
CA THR A 198 -5.83 10.90 16.64
C THR A 198 -4.46 10.24 16.81
N GLY A 199 -4.31 9.02 16.29
CA GLY A 199 -3.01 8.34 16.16
C GLY A 199 -2.39 7.93 17.49
N GLY A 200 -3.19 7.59 18.51
CA GLY A 200 -2.67 7.16 19.79
C GLY A 200 -3.66 6.31 20.57
N SER A 201 -3.13 5.39 21.37
CA SER A 201 -3.90 4.49 22.25
C SER A 201 -3.96 4.99 23.70
N ALA A 202 -3.58 6.26 23.95
CA ALA A 202 -3.51 6.86 25.27
C ALA A 202 -4.84 7.52 25.65
N HIS A 203 -5.90 6.72 25.76
CA HIS A 203 -7.23 7.14 26.15
C HIS A 203 -8.02 5.99 26.79
N ASP A 204 -9.13 6.32 27.45
CA ASP A 204 -9.87 5.46 28.36
C ASP A 204 -10.41 4.20 27.67
N THR A 205 -11.08 4.32 26.53
CA THR A 205 -11.71 3.17 25.84
C THR A 205 -10.70 2.09 25.42
N PHE A 206 -9.48 2.46 25.04
CA PHE A 206 -8.44 1.47 24.71
C PHE A 206 -8.01 0.68 25.96
N TRP A 207 -7.72 1.39 27.05
CA TRP A 207 -7.26 0.75 28.28
C TRP A 207 -8.36 0.01 29.02
N ASP A 208 -9.62 0.43 28.87
CA ASP A 208 -10.79 -0.32 29.32
C ASP A 208 -10.86 -1.70 28.64
N PHE A 209 -10.79 -1.73 27.30
CA PHE A 209 -10.73 -2.99 26.54
C PHE A 209 -9.55 -3.87 27.00
N VAL A 210 -8.35 -3.30 27.13
CA VAL A 210 -7.15 -4.04 27.57
C VAL A 210 -7.33 -4.63 28.96
N SER A 211 -7.97 -3.89 29.88
CA SER A 211 -8.20 -4.34 31.26
C SER A 211 -9.17 -5.54 31.35
N LEU A 212 -10.12 -5.63 30.41
CA LEU A 212 -11.15 -6.66 30.36
C LEU A 212 -10.81 -7.83 29.43
N VAL A 213 -9.81 -7.67 28.56
CA VAL A 213 -9.42 -8.66 27.54
C VAL A 213 -7.94 -9.02 27.69
N PRO A 214 -7.58 -9.88 28.67
CA PRO A 214 -6.19 -10.14 29.04
C PRO A 214 -5.36 -10.85 27.97
N GLU A 215 -5.97 -11.48 26.95
CA GLU A 215 -5.22 -12.01 25.80
C GLU A 215 -4.46 -10.93 25.02
N SER A 216 -4.86 -9.66 25.16
CA SER A 216 -4.18 -8.51 24.55
C SER A 216 -2.83 -8.19 25.19
N ALA A 217 -2.57 -8.69 26.41
CA ALA A 217 -1.43 -8.29 27.22
C ALA A 217 -0.08 -8.46 26.51
N HIS A 218 0.10 -9.56 25.76
CA HIS A 218 1.35 -9.80 25.03
C HIS A 218 1.58 -8.71 23.97
N MET A 219 0.57 -8.39 23.18
CA MET A 219 0.69 -7.36 22.15
C MET A 219 0.84 -5.95 22.74
N VAL A 220 0.16 -5.68 23.86
CA VAL A 220 0.33 -4.42 24.60
C VAL A 220 1.79 -4.22 25.03
N LEU A 221 2.45 -5.25 25.56
CA LEU A 221 3.88 -5.18 25.91
C LEU A 221 4.76 -4.79 24.71
N TRP A 222 4.49 -5.36 23.52
CA TRP A 222 5.18 -4.96 22.29
C TRP A 222 4.92 -3.49 21.95
N THR A 223 3.67 -3.04 22.03
CA THR A 223 3.32 -1.65 21.67
C THR A 223 3.82 -0.60 22.66
N MET A 224 4.01 -0.97 23.93
CA MET A 224 4.59 -0.09 24.94
C MET A 224 6.12 -0.04 24.88
N SER A 225 6.77 -1.00 24.23
CA SER A 225 8.21 -0.95 23.94
C SER A 225 8.57 0.00 22.79
N ASP A 226 9.86 0.22 22.55
CA ASP A 226 10.36 1.05 21.44
C ASP A 226 10.07 0.46 20.04
N ARG A 227 9.60 -0.79 19.97
CA ARG A 227 9.13 -1.41 18.72
C ARG A 227 7.99 -0.65 18.04
N ALA A 228 7.20 0.10 18.82
CA ALA A 228 6.07 0.88 18.32
C ALA A 228 6.43 2.28 17.80
N ILE A 229 7.69 2.70 17.96
CA ILE A 229 8.22 3.97 17.50
C ILE A 229 9.48 3.75 16.65
N PRO A 230 9.40 2.94 15.58
CA PRO A 230 10.58 2.57 14.80
C PRO A 230 11.22 3.82 14.18
N LYS A 231 12.55 3.90 14.27
CA LYS A 231 13.36 4.98 13.67
C LYS A 231 13.12 5.11 12.15
N SER A 232 12.92 3.99 11.47
CA SER A 232 12.66 3.93 10.04
C SER A 232 11.91 2.65 9.69
N LEU A 233 11.11 2.69 8.62
CA LEU A 233 10.50 1.50 8.01
C LEU A 233 11.55 0.48 7.53
N ARG A 234 12.80 0.94 7.30
CA ARG A 234 13.92 0.08 6.90
C ARG A 234 14.60 -0.63 8.07
N THR A 235 14.28 -0.25 9.31
CA THR A 235 14.91 -0.76 10.54
C THR A 235 13.87 -1.38 11.49
N MET A 236 12.86 -2.04 10.94
CA MET A 236 11.90 -2.81 11.72
C MET A 236 11.79 -4.22 11.16
N GLN A 237 11.51 -5.19 12.04
CA GLN A 237 11.14 -6.53 11.60
C GLN A 237 9.73 -6.52 10.99
N GLY A 238 9.40 -7.57 10.26
CA GLY A 238 8.03 -7.85 9.80
C GLY A 238 7.68 -9.31 10.08
N PHE A 239 6.40 -9.57 10.30
CA PHE A 239 5.89 -10.89 10.68
C PHE A 239 4.53 -11.13 10.05
N GLY A 240 4.32 -12.34 9.51
CA GLY A 240 3.00 -12.78 9.06
C GLY A 240 2.03 -13.09 10.21
N ILE A 241 2.52 -13.11 11.45
CA ILE A 241 1.81 -13.43 12.70
C ILE A 241 1.29 -14.88 12.76
N HIS A 242 0.39 -15.22 11.85
CA HIS A 242 -0.31 -16.50 11.80
C HIS A 242 0.62 -17.63 11.36
N THR A 243 0.28 -18.84 11.80
CA THR A 243 0.85 -20.07 11.25
C THR A 243 0.11 -20.41 9.96
N PHE A 244 0.83 -20.45 8.86
CA PHE A 244 0.36 -20.90 7.55
C PHE A 244 0.83 -22.34 7.27
N ARG A 245 0.47 -22.88 6.12
CA ARG A 245 0.98 -24.15 5.60
C ARG A 245 1.73 -23.93 4.29
N PHE A 246 2.91 -24.51 4.18
CA PHE A 246 3.53 -24.83 2.90
C PHE A 246 3.21 -26.26 2.54
N ILE A 247 2.87 -26.47 1.26
CA ILE A 247 2.54 -27.77 0.70
C ILE A 247 3.49 -28.03 -0.46
N ASN A 248 4.27 -29.10 -0.40
CA ASN A 248 5.18 -29.47 -1.48
C ASN A 248 4.45 -30.21 -2.63
N THR A 249 5.19 -30.63 -3.68
CA THR A 249 4.62 -31.33 -4.85
C THR A 249 4.07 -32.72 -4.53
N GLU A 250 4.53 -33.35 -3.45
CA GLU A 250 4.03 -34.64 -2.93
C GLU A 250 2.79 -34.47 -2.03
N GLY A 251 2.35 -33.24 -1.78
CA GLY A 251 1.23 -32.94 -0.89
C GLY A 251 1.59 -32.93 0.61
N LYS A 252 2.88 -33.02 0.97
CA LYS A 252 3.33 -32.94 2.36
C LYS A 252 3.17 -31.52 2.89
N SER A 253 2.51 -31.39 4.04
CA SER A 253 2.27 -30.12 4.73
C SER A 253 3.32 -29.83 5.79
N SER A 254 3.83 -28.59 5.78
CA SER A 254 4.71 -28.03 6.81
C SER A 254 4.13 -26.73 7.36
N PHE A 255 4.09 -26.58 8.68
CA PHE A 255 3.68 -25.31 9.30
C PHE A 255 4.77 -24.25 9.13
N VAL A 256 4.37 -23.01 8.82
CA VAL A 256 5.32 -21.90 8.59
C VAL A 256 4.82 -20.61 9.21
N LYS A 257 5.74 -19.81 9.75
CA LYS A 257 5.54 -18.40 10.07
C LYS A 257 6.48 -17.56 9.24
N PHE A 258 5.99 -16.47 8.68
CA PHE A 258 6.78 -15.57 7.85
C PHE A 258 7.48 -14.49 8.67
N HIS A 259 8.74 -14.21 8.33
CA HIS A 259 9.56 -13.21 8.97
C HIS A 259 10.30 -12.36 7.94
N TRP A 260 10.27 -11.04 8.11
CA TRP A 260 11.13 -10.09 7.45
C TRP A 260 12.21 -9.61 8.43
N LYS A 261 13.47 -9.82 8.07
CA LYS A 261 14.62 -9.33 8.83
C LYS A 261 15.24 -8.14 8.06
N PRO A 262 15.24 -6.92 8.63
CA PRO A 262 15.79 -5.76 7.95
C PRO A 262 17.31 -5.90 7.82
N LYS A 263 17.84 -5.69 6.61
CA LYS A 263 19.29 -5.67 6.37
C LYS A 263 19.99 -4.56 7.17
N PHE A 264 19.29 -3.47 7.47
CA PHE A 264 19.82 -2.31 8.19
C PHE A 264 19.72 -2.42 9.72
N GLY A 265 19.42 -3.61 10.26
CA GLY A 265 19.26 -3.82 11.69
C GLY A 265 17.91 -3.36 12.23
N VAL A 266 17.72 -3.51 13.54
CA VAL A 266 16.53 -3.08 14.30
C VAL A 266 16.95 -2.00 15.28
#